data_AF-A0A349LJV3-F1
#
_entry.id   AF-A0A349LJV3-F1
#
_cell.length_a   1.000
_cell.length_b   1.000
_cell.length_c   1.000
_cell.angle_alpha   90.00
_cell.angle_beta   90.00
_cell.angle_gamma   90.00
#
_symmetry.space_group_name_H-M   'P 1'
#
loop_
_entity.id
_entity.type
_entity.pdbx_description
1 polymer ?
#
loop_
_entity_poly.entity_id
_entity_poly.type
_entity_poly.pdbx_seq_one_letter_code
_entity_poly.pdbx_strand_id
1 'polypeptide(L)'
;HPHAAQVFIPMGEVSRYLVVVMPSSSAGGPDITGAEAFIVPGAKGVSYAPGTWHTGIIALDADASFAVFMWRGGEDDDLFVSIPPLEIADLELGSPPLSDA
;
A
#
# COMPACT_ATOMS: atom_id res chain seq x y z
N HIS A 1 7.17 0.34 -7.25
CA HIS A 1 7.33 1.27 -8.39
C HIS A 1 8.55 2.16 -8.19
N PRO A 2 9.72 1.85 -8.76
CA PRO A 2 10.96 2.58 -8.45
C PRO A 2 10.94 4.05 -8.87
N HIS A 3 10.19 4.38 -9.93
CA HIS A 3 10.29 5.69 -10.61
C HIS A 3 9.02 6.54 -10.54
N ALA A 4 7.92 6.01 -9.99
CA ALA A 4 6.63 6.68 -9.98
C ALA A 4 5.88 6.45 -8.68
N ALA A 5 5.16 7.48 -8.24
CA ALA A 5 4.13 7.31 -7.22
C ALA A 5 2.94 6.54 -7.80
N GLN A 6 2.26 5.77 -6.96
CA GLN A 6 1.01 5.09 -7.31
C GLN A 6 -0.09 5.53 -6.35
N VAL A 7 -1.17 6.09 -6.90
CA VAL A 7 -2.28 6.62 -6.13
C VAL A 7 -3.53 5.77 -6.36
N PHE A 8 -4.21 5.41 -5.27
CA PHE A 8 -5.51 4.75 -5.27
C PHE A 8 -6.55 5.67 -4.65
N ILE A 9 -7.62 5.94 -5.40
CA ILE A 9 -8.74 6.76 -4.96
C ILE A 9 -10.00 5.88 -4.93
N PRO A 10 -10.64 5.70 -3.76
CA PRO A 10 -11.88 4.94 -3.66
C PRO A 10 -12.97 5.48 -4.57
N MET A 11 -13.71 4.59 -5.22
CA MET A 11 -14.82 4.94 -6.12
C MET A 11 -16.14 4.33 -5.64
N GLY A 12 -17.14 5.18 -5.46
CA GLY A 12 -18.44 4.76 -4.95
C GLY A 12 -18.39 4.42 -3.46
N GLU A 13 -19.11 3.37 -3.06
CA GLU A 13 -19.12 2.89 -1.68
C GLU A 13 -17.99 1.89 -1.48
N VAL A 14 -16.96 2.29 -0.74
CA VAL A 14 -15.87 1.42 -0.29
C VAL A 14 -15.93 1.38 1.24
N SER A 15 -15.89 0.17 1.82
CA SER A 15 -15.96 -0.01 3.28
C SER A 15 -14.64 0.37 3.96
N ARG A 16 -13.74 -0.59 4.14
CA ARG A 16 -12.35 -0.40 4.57
C ARG A 16 -11.48 -1.39 3.83
N TYR A 17 -10.22 -1.04 3.71
CA TYR A 17 -9.24 -1.83 3.00
C TYR A 17 -7.92 -1.84 3.74
N LEU A 18 -7.13 -2.87 3.51
CA LEU A 18 -5.82 -3.05 4.11
C LEU A 18 -4.73 -2.56 3.16
N VAL A 19 -3.82 -1.77 3.72
CA VAL A 19 -2.56 -1.37 3.10
C VAL A 19 -1.43 -1.98 3.91
N VAL A 20 -0.47 -2.58 3.22
CA VAL A 20 0.75 -3.11 3.84
C VAL A 20 1.94 -2.54 3.09
N VAL A 21 2.85 -1.92 3.83
CA VAL A 21 4.08 -1.33 3.31
C VAL A 21 5.29 -1.91 4.02
N MET A 22 6.43 -1.88 3.33
CA MET A 22 7.71 -2.34 3.86
C MET A 22 8.80 -1.32 3.49
N PRO A 23 9.78 -1.07 4.38
CA PRO A 23 10.99 -0.37 4.01
C PRO A 23 11.83 -1.21 3.04
N SER A 24 12.78 -0.56 2.36
CA SER A 24 13.79 -1.29 1.60
C SER A 24 14.89 -1.80 2.52
N SER A 25 15.25 -3.06 2.35
CA SER A 25 16.47 -3.66 2.93
C SER A 25 17.73 -3.10 2.26
N SER A 26 18.89 -3.32 2.89
CA SER A 26 20.19 -2.96 2.32
C SER A 26 20.51 -3.69 1.00
N ALA A 27 19.85 -4.82 0.73
CA ALA A 27 19.98 -5.57 -0.52
C ALA A 27 19.01 -5.08 -1.63
N GLY A 28 18.21 -4.05 -1.36
CA GLY A 28 17.31 -3.44 -2.35
C GLY A 28 15.93 -4.09 -2.48
N GLY A 29 15.64 -5.21 -1.78
CA GLY A 29 14.30 -5.81 -1.69
C GLY A 29 13.53 -5.34 -0.43
N PRO A 30 12.26 -5.74 -0.24
CA PRO A 30 11.47 -5.40 0.94
C PRO A 30 12.08 -5.98 2.22
N ASP A 31 12.17 -5.17 3.27
CA ASP A 31 12.46 -5.63 4.62
C ASP A 31 11.14 -5.90 5.35
N ILE A 32 10.82 -7.18 5.48
CA ILE A 32 9.57 -7.67 6.07
C ILE A 32 9.55 -7.44 7.58
N THR A 33 10.71 -7.35 8.24
CA THR A 33 10.76 -7.14 9.69
C THR A 33 10.31 -5.73 10.09
N GLY A 34 10.39 -4.79 9.16
CA GLY A 34 9.83 -3.44 9.28
C GLY A 34 8.47 -3.26 8.59
N ALA A 35 7.74 -4.34 8.30
CA ALA A 35 6.43 -4.22 7.68
C ALA A 35 5.45 -3.48 8.58
N GLU A 36 4.71 -2.54 7.99
CA GLU A 36 3.62 -1.81 8.64
C GLU A 36 2.32 -2.05 7.90
N ALA A 37 1.23 -2.21 8.65
CA ALA A 37 -0.08 -2.49 8.10
C ALA A 37 -1.12 -1.51 8.64
N PHE A 38 -2.03 -1.07 7.77
CA PHE A 38 -3.02 -0.05 8.06
C PHE A 38 -4.40 -0.49 7.56
N ILE A 39 -5.39 -0.46 8.44
CA ILE A 39 -6.79 -0.48 8.03
C ILE A 39 -7.18 0.95 7.66
N VAL A 40 -7.43 1.18 6.38
CA VAL A 40 -7.78 2.48 5.83
C VAL A 40 -9.30 2.58 5.66
N PRO A 41 -9.95 3.62 6.22
CA PRO A 41 -11.35 3.91 5.95
C PRO A 41 -11.58 4.15 4.45
N GLY A 42 -12.67 3.62 3.91
CA GLY A 42 -12.94 3.64 2.46
C GLY A 42 -13.21 5.02 1.86
N ALA A 43 -13.36 6.06 2.68
CA ALA A 43 -13.41 7.45 2.21
C ALA A 43 -12.02 8.08 1.99
N LYS A 44 -10.93 7.39 2.33
CA LYS A 44 -9.56 7.90 2.20
C LYS A 44 -8.87 7.24 1.02
N GLY A 45 -8.13 8.02 0.24
CA GLY A 45 -7.18 7.50 -0.75
C GLY A 45 -5.80 7.29 -0.16
N VAL A 46 -4.95 6.57 -0.90
CA VAL A 46 -3.56 6.29 -0.53
C VAL A 46 -2.66 6.61 -1.71
N SER A 47 -1.49 7.18 -1.41
CA SER A 47 -0.43 7.45 -2.38
C SER A 47 0.85 6.79 -1.90
N TYR A 48 1.31 5.78 -2.61
CA TYR A 48 2.64 5.20 -2.40
C TYR A 48 3.68 6.10 -3.05
N ALA A 49 4.72 6.47 -2.30
CA ALA A 49 5.86 7.18 -2.86
C ALA A 49 6.67 6.25 -3.79
N PRO A 50 7.44 6.80 -4.75
CA PRO A 50 8.38 6.00 -5.54
C PRO A 50 9.30 5.18 -4.62
N GLY A 51 9.48 3.90 -4.97
CA GLY A 51 10.34 2.97 -4.25
C GLY A 51 9.75 2.39 -2.94
N THR A 52 8.56 2.81 -2.50
CA THR A 52 7.88 2.15 -1.38
C THR A 52 7.53 0.72 -1.77
N TRP A 53 7.97 -0.26 -0.97
CA TRP A 53 7.48 -1.63 -1.10
C TRP A 53 6.09 -1.71 -0.49
N HIS A 54 5.16 -2.30 -1.23
CA HIS A 54 3.80 -2.49 -0.75
C HIS A 54 3.19 -3.75 -1.37
N THR A 55 2.22 -4.34 -0.69
CA THR A 55 1.37 -5.37 -1.30
C THR A 55 0.36 -4.72 -2.25
N GLY A 56 -0.45 -5.53 -2.93
CA GLY A 56 -1.70 -5.03 -3.51
C GLY A 56 -2.64 -4.49 -2.42
N ILE A 57 -3.54 -3.57 -2.79
CA ILE A 57 -4.66 -3.17 -1.92
C ILE A 57 -5.60 -4.35 -1.73
N ILE A 58 -6.02 -4.58 -0.49
CA ILE A 58 -6.91 -5.69 -0.14
C ILE A 58 -8.20 -5.13 0.45
N ALA A 59 -9.32 -5.29 -0.26
CA ALA A 59 -10.63 -4.97 0.29
C ALA A 59 -11.01 -6.00 1.37
N LEU A 60 -11.56 -5.55 2.50
CA LEU A 60 -11.77 -6.42 3.67
C LEU A 60 -13.21 -6.94 3.80
N ASP A 61 -14.22 -6.09 3.60
CA ASP A 61 -15.60 -6.45 3.94
C ASP A 61 -16.49 -6.73 2.71
N ALA A 62 -16.19 -6.09 1.59
CA ALA A 62 -16.94 -6.20 0.34
C ALA A 62 -16.04 -5.81 -0.84
N ASP A 63 -16.49 -6.15 -2.06
CA ASP A 63 -15.84 -5.69 -3.28
C ASP A 63 -15.71 -4.16 -3.31
N ALA A 64 -14.56 -3.68 -3.76
CA ALA A 64 -14.25 -2.26 -3.80
C ALA A 64 -13.66 -1.87 -5.15
N SER A 65 -14.03 -0.69 -5.64
CA SER A 65 -13.48 -0.11 -6.86
C SER A 65 -12.57 1.07 -6.52
N PHE A 66 -11.46 1.18 -7.24
CA PHE A 66 -10.51 2.27 -7.08
C PHE A 66 -10.12 2.83 -8.44
N ALA A 67 -10.08 4.16 -8.55
CA ALA A 67 -9.34 4.82 -9.61
C ALA A 67 -7.86 4.75 -9.27
N VAL A 68 -7.03 4.34 -10.23
CA VAL A 68 -5.59 4.20 -10.04
C VAL A 68 -4.87 5.18 -10.96
N PHE A 69 -4.01 6.01 -10.37
CA PHE A 69 -3.18 6.97 -11.10
C PHE A 69 -1.71 6.66 -10.87
N MET A 70 -0.97 6.46 -11.95
CA MET A 70 0.48 6.34 -11.92
C MET A 70 1.07 6.58 -13.31
N TRP A 71 2.31 7.03 -13.34
CA TRP A 71 3.09 7.00 -14.57
C TRP A 71 3.47 5.55 -14.92
N ARG A 72 3.42 5.22 -16.22
CA ARG A 72 3.93 3.98 -16.81
C ARG A 72 4.51 4.25 -18.20
N GLY A 73 5.51 3.47 -18.60
CA GLY A 73 6.06 3.45 -19.95
C GLY A 73 7.58 3.29 -20.04
N GLY A 74 8.30 3.23 -18.93
CA GLY A 74 9.72 2.88 -18.87
C GLY A 74 9.95 1.38 -18.71
N GLU A 75 11.17 0.94 -19.06
CA GLU A 75 11.68 -0.35 -18.58
C GLU A 75 11.82 -0.27 -17.04
N ASP A 76 11.52 -1.35 -16.33
CA ASP A 76 11.62 -1.45 -14.85
C ASP A 76 10.70 -0.53 -14.02
N ASP A 77 9.59 -0.03 -14.58
CA ASP A 77 8.59 0.76 -13.83
C ASP A 77 7.92 -0.03 -12.69
N ASP A 78 7.84 -1.34 -12.84
CA ASP A 78 7.25 -2.28 -11.88
C ASP A 78 8.28 -3.35 -11.48
N LEU A 79 8.47 -3.55 -10.17
CA LEU A 79 9.27 -4.64 -9.62
C LEU A 79 8.39 -5.51 -8.74
N PHE A 80 8.42 -6.82 -8.99
CA PHE A 80 7.68 -7.80 -8.22
C PHE A 80 8.66 -8.80 -7.60
N VAL A 81 8.53 -9.01 -6.30
CA VAL A 81 9.34 -9.98 -5.55
C VAL A 81 8.42 -10.77 -4.63
N SER A 82 8.72 -12.05 -4.47
CA SER A 82 8.03 -12.89 -3.49
C SER A 82 8.60 -12.65 -2.10
N ILE A 83 7.70 -12.60 -1.12
CA ILE A 83 8.05 -12.59 0.30
C ILE A 83 7.57 -13.89 0.94
N PRO A 84 8.21 -14.37 2.03
CA PRO A 84 7.61 -15.32 2.94
C PRO A 84 6.20 -14.89 3.39
N PRO A 85 5.32 -15.84 3.77
CA PRO A 85 4.03 -15.50 4.33
C PRO A 85 4.14 -14.51 5.50
N LEU A 86 3.28 -13.48 5.48
CA LEU A 86 3.16 -12.50 6.54
C LEU A 86 1.82 -12.68 7.25
N GLU A 87 1.85 -12.85 8.56
CA GLU A 87 0.66 -12.84 9.39
C GLU A 87 0.46 -11.43 9.98
N ILE A 88 -0.76 -10.93 9.90
CA ILE A 88 -1.13 -9.61 10.40
C ILE A 88 -2.18 -9.83 11.48
N ALA A 89 -1.84 -9.48 12.72
CA ALA A 89 -2.69 -9.65 13.89
C ALA A 89 -2.95 -8.30 14.58
N ASP A 90 -4.01 -8.24 15.38
CA ASP A 90 -4.32 -7.14 16.29
C ASP A 90 -4.39 -5.74 15.64
N LEU A 91 -4.85 -5.65 14.39
CA LEU A 91 -5.10 -4.37 13.73
C LEU A 91 -6.43 -3.77 14.17
N GLU A 92 -6.34 -2.68 14.92
CA GLU A 92 -7.44 -1.73 15.10
C GLU A 92 -7.53 -0.78 13.89
N LEU A 93 -8.69 -0.13 13.70
CA LEU A 93 -8.81 0.97 12.73
C LEU A 93 -7.75 2.03 13.04
N GLY A 94 -6.73 2.12 12.19
CA GLY A 94 -5.63 3.04 12.38
C GLY A 94 -6.13 4.48 12.46
N SER A 95 -5.81 5.17 13.55
CA SER A 95 -5.70 6.62 13.49
C SER A 95 -4.63 6.93 12.43
N PRO A 96 -4.88 7.83 11.46
CA PRO A 96 -3.84 8.20 10.50
C PRO A 96 -2.59 8.65 11.27
N PRO A 97 -1.38 8.49 10.70
CA PRO A 97 -0.21 9.15 11.28
C PRO A 97 -0.59 10.62 11.48
N LEU A 98 -0.41 11.12 12.70
CA LEU A 98 -0.54 12.54 12.97
C LEU A 98 0.32 13.22 11.91
N SER A 99 -0.29 14.04 11.06
CA SER A 99 0.49 14.95 10.23
C SER A 99 1.24 15.82 11.22
N ASP A 100 2.55 15.64 11.33
CA ASP A 100 3.37 16.63 11.99
C ASP A 100 3.12 17.98 11.32
N ALA A 101 2.98 19.00 12.18
CA ALA A 101 2.62 20.37 11.87
C ALA A 101 3.52 21.04 10.81
#